data_AF-A0A6N7ZNX1-F1
#
_entry.id   AF-A0A6N7ZNX1-F1
#
_cell.length_a   1.000
_cell.length_b   1.000
_cell.length_c   1.000
_cell.angle_alpha   90.00
_cell.angle_beta   90.00
_cell.angle_gamma   90.00
#
_symmetry.space_group_name_H-M   'P 1'
#
loop_
_entity.id
_entity.type
_entity.pdbx_description
1 polymer ?
#
loop_
_entity_poly.entity_id
_entity_poly.type
_entity_poly.pdbx_seq_one_letter_code
_entity_poly.pdbx_strand_id
1 'polypeptide(L)'
;GTSVAAVATARKIANLIWHLLSRDEPYQWARPAFVAMKMRKLELRAGAPRQHGNKPGPGRDYWIKEIRHREMELVANAEAAYARMAEAWREKPPKPKET
;
A
#
# COMPACT_ATOMS: atom_id res chain seq x y z
N GLY A 1 19.02 21.13 -5.76
CA GLY A 1 19.45 20.43 -6.99
C GLY A 1 18.70 19.12 -7.12
N THR A 2 18.21 18.79 -8.32
CA THR A 2 17.33 17.64 -8.62
C THR A 2 17.85 16.31 -8.07
N SER A 3 19.18 16.09 -8.10
CA SER A 3 19.83 14.89 -7.57
C SER A 3 19.59 14.69 -6.06
N VAL A 4 19.57 15.78 -5.27
CA VAL A 4 19.35 15.71 -3.82
C VAL A 4 17.93 15.25 -3.50
N ALA A 5 16.93 15.74 -4.24
CA ALA A 5 15.53 15.34 -4.06
C ALA A 5 15.29 13.87 -4.43
N ALA A 6 15.93 13.39 -5.51
CA ALA A 6 15.87 11.99 -5.91
C ALA A 6 16.47 11.06 -4.83
N VAL A 7 17.66 11.39 -4.31
CA VAL A 7 18.32 10.60 -3.26
C VAL A 7 17.51 10.60 -1.97
N ALA A 8 16.95 11.75 -1.57
CA ALA A 8 16.10 11.85 -0.38
C ALA A 8 14.85 10.95 -0.50
N THR A 9 14.20 10.97 -1.68
CA THR A 9 13.04 10.10 -1.96
C THR A 9 13.42 8.62 -1.94
N ALA A 10 14.53 8.25 -2.59
CA ALA A 10 15.02 6.88 -2.60
C ALA A 10 15.33 6.37 -1.18
N ARG A 11 16.00 7.18 -0.34
CA ARG A 11 16.28 6.82 1.05
C ARG A 11 15.00 6.63 1.87
N LYS A 12 13.99 7.48 1.65
CA LYS A 12 12.69 7.35 2.31
C LYS A 12 11.99 6.05 1.92
N ILE A 13 11.99 5.70 0.63
CA ILE A 13 11.43 4.43 0.14
C ILE A 13 12.20 3.23 0.71
N ALA A 14 13.53 3.27 0.71
CA ALA A 14 14.34 2.19 1.27
C ALA A 14 14.05 1.94 2.76
N ASN A 15 13.94 3.01 3.56
CA ASN A 15 13.55 2.90 4.97
C ASN A 15 12.16 2.30 5.15
N LEU A 16 11.18 2.68 4.33
CA LEU A 16 9.85 2.07 4.37
C LEU A 16 9.91 0.56 4.08
N ILE A 17 10.62 0.16 3.03
CA ILE A 17 10.82 -1.26 2.70
C ILE A 17 11.50 -2.01 3.86
N TRP A 18 12.56 -1.43 4.43
CA TRP A 18 13.24 -2.02 5.59
C TRP A 18 12.30 -2.25 6.77
N HIS A 19 11.46 -1.27 7.12
CA HIS A 19 10.50 -1.42 8.21
C HIS A 19 9.45 -2.49 7.93
N LEU A 20 8.92 -2.54 6.71
CA LEU A 20 7.95 -3.57 6.30
C LEU A 20 8.55 -4.98 6.39
N LEU A 21 9.80 -5.14 5.96
CA LEU A 21 10.49 -6.44 6.00
C LEU A 21 10.93 -6.84 7.41
N SER A 22 11.34 -5.88 8.24
CA SER A 22 11.90 -6.17 9.57
C SER A 22 10.83 -6.42 10.63
N ARG A 23 9.62 -5.87 10.44
CA ARG A 23 8.52 -5.97 11.42
C ARG A 23 7.43 -6.96 11.03
N ASP A 24 7.47 -7.49 9.80
CA ASP A 24 6.42 -8.35 9.23
C ASP A 24 5.01 -7.74 9.33
N GLU A 25 4.93 -6.41 9.39
CA GLU A 25 3.68 -5.68 9.46
C GLU A 25 3.20 -5.35 8.04
N PRO A 26 1.91 -5.58 7.72
CA PRO A 26 1.37 -5.19 6.44
C PRO A 26 1.42 -3.67 6.30
N TYR A 27 1.72 -3.21 5.09
CA TYR A 27 1.65 -1.78 4.77
C TYR A 27 0.26 -1.22 5.12
N GLN A 28 0.22 -0.03 5.74
CA GLN A 28 -1.03 0.56 6.26
C GLN A 28 -2.15 0.66 5.22
N TRP A 29 -1.81 0.94 3.97
CA TRP A 29 -2.76 1.01 2.85
C TRP A 29 -2.67 -0.22 1.93
N ALA A 30 -2.20 -1.35 2.45
CA ALA A 30 -2.22 -2.61 1.74
C ALA A 30 -3.66 -3.02 1.46
N ARG A 31 -3.82 -3.62 0.28
CA ARG A 31 -5.10 -4.19 -0.17
C ARG A 31 -5.10 -5.69 0.11
N PRO A 32 -5.72 -6.17 1.20
CA PRO A 32 -5.53 -7.53 1.69
C PRO A 32 -5.88 -8.60 0.64
N ALA A 33 -6.98 -8.44 -0.10
CA ALA A 33 -7.36 -9.38 -1.15
C ALA A 33 -6.34 -9.41 -2.29
N PHE A 34 -5.84 -8.24 -2.70
CA PHE A 34 -4.80 -8.13 -3.73
C PHE A 34 -3.45 -8.71 -3.29
N VAL A 35 -3.06 -8.48 -2.04
CA VAL A 35 -1.85 -9.08 -1.45
C VAL A 35 -1.99 -10.59 -1.40
N ALA A 36 -3.10 -11.12 -0.90
CA ALA A 36 -3.35 -12.56 -0.87
C ALA A 36 -3.29 -13.20 -2.27
N MET A 37 -3.83 -12.54 -3.30
CA MET A 37 -3.71 -13.01 -4.69
C MET A 37 -2.25 -13.03 -5.18
N LYS A 38 -1.48 -11.97 -4.90
CA LYS A 38 -0.05 -11.91 -5.27
C LYS A 38 0.78 -12.96 -4.56
N MET A 39 0.57 -13.13 -3.26
CA MET A 39 1.25 -14.14 -2.46
C MET A 39 0.91 -15.54 -2.98
N ARG A 40 -0.37 -15.81 -3.26
CA ARG A 40 -0.75 -17.09 -3.86
C ARG A 40 -0.07 -17.34 -5.20
N LYS A 41 0.03 -16.32 -6.05
CA LYS A 41 0.73 -16.42 -7.34
C LYS A 41 2.24 -16.68 -7.16
N LEU A 42 2.84 -16.11 -6.12
CA LEU A 42 4.24 -16.34 -5.76
C LEU A 42 4.45 -17.78 -5.26
N GLU A 43 3.62 -18.26 -4.34
CA GLU A 43 3.65 -19.65 -3.84
C GLU A 43 3.60 -20.66 -4.99
N LEU A 44 2.66 -20.47 -5.93
CA LEU A 44 2.52 -21.36 -7.09
C LEU A 44 3.79 -21.38 -7.97
N ARG A 45 4.49 -20.24 -8.09
CA ARG A 45 5.77 -20.17 -8.80
C ARG A 45 6.91 -20.81 -8.03
N ALA A 46 6.84 -20.79 -6.69
CA ALA A 46 7.77 -21.47 -5.81
C ALA A 46 7.52 -23.00 -5.73
N GLY A 47 6.58 -23.54 -6.51
CA GLY A 47 6.29 -24.98 -6.56
C GLY A 47 5.21 -25.44 -5.58
N ALA A 48 4.50 -24.52 -4.91
CA ALA A 48 3.39 -24.90 -4.03
C ALA A 48 2.29 -25.63 -4.81
N PRO A 49 1.62 -26.63 -4.19
CA PRO A 49 0.58 -27.38 -4.86
C PRO A 49 -0.59 -26.47 -5.25
N ARG A 50 -1.12 -26.70 -6.46
CA ARG A 50 -2.39 -26.11 -6.88
C ARG A 50 -3.50 -26.76 -6.06
N GLN A 51 -4.31 -25.93 -5.40
CA GLN A 51 -5.52 -26.42 -4.73
C GLN A 51 -6.60 -26.57 -5.79
N HIS A 52 -7.15 -27.78 -5.93
CA HIS A 52 -8.24 -28.12 -6.81
C HIS A 52 -9.47 -28.49 -5.98
N GLY A 53 -10.67 -28.06 -6.39
CA GLY A 53 -11.94 -28.39 -5.74
C GLY A 53 -12.80 -27.17 -5.39
N ASN A 54 -13.93 -27.39 -4.70
CA ASN A 54 -14.91 -26.37 -4.32
C ASN A 54 -14.47 -25.45 -3.17
N LYS A 55 -13.30 -25.69 -2.55
CA LYS A 55 -12.79 -24.84 -1.48
C LYS A 55 -12.09 -23.62 -2.08
N PRO A 56 -12.53 -22.38 -1.77
CA PRO A 56 -11.85 -21.19 -2.26
C PRO A 56 -10.43 -21.10 -1.71
N GLY A 57 -9.43 -20.99 -2.60
CA GLY A 57 -8.04 -20.83 -2.20
C GLY A 57 -7.69 -19.42 -1.73
N PRO A 58 -6.48 -19.22 -1.15
CA PRO A 58 -5.96 -17.91 -0.81
C PRO A 58 -5.96 -16.98 -2.03
N GLY A 59 -6.50 -15.77 -1.89
CA GLY A 59 -6.60 -14.79 -2.99
C GLY A 59 -7.88 -14.88 -3.83
N ARG A 60 -8.85 -15.74 -3.48
CA ARG A 60 -10.19 -15.76 -4.09
C ARG A 60 -10.89 -14.41 -3.99
N ASP A 61 -10.79 -13.76 -2.84
CA ASP A 61 -11.50 -12.51 -2.54
C ASP A 61 -11.14 -11.38 -3.50
N TYR A 62 -9.94 -11.40 -4.09
CA TYR A 62 -9.55 -10.44 -5.12
C TYR A 62 -10.45 -10.49 -6.37
N TRP A 63 -11.03 -11.65 -6.67
CA TRP A 63 -11.92 -11.85 -7.81
C TRP A 63 -13.36 -11.42 -7.53
N ILE A 64 -13.71 -11.16 -6.27
CA ILE A 64 -14.98 -10.56 -5.89
C ILE A 64 -14.90 -9.06 -6.20
N LYS A 65 -15.68 -8.61 -7.19
CA LYS A 65 -15.66 -7.21 -7.67
C LYS A 65 -15.91 -6.20 -6.56
N GLU A 66 -16.87 -6.48 -5.69
CA GLU A 66 -17.25 -5.62 -4.57
C GLU A 66 -16.09 -5.39 -3.60
N ILE A 67 -15.44 -6.47 -3.15
CA ILE A 67 -14.26 -6.39 -2.27
C ILE A 67 -13.15 -5.60 -2.96
N ARG A 68 -12.86 -5.92 -4.23
CA ARG A 68 -11.84 -5.22 -4.99
C ARG A 68 -12.11 -3.72 -5.10
N HIS A 69 -13.37 -3.34 -5.33
CA HIS A 69 -13.78 -1.95 -5.50
C HIS A 69 -13.67 -1.19 -4.17
N ARG A 70 -14.22 -1.76 -3.09
CA ARG A 70 -14.11 -1.21 -1.73
C ARG A 70 -12.66 -0.95 -1.34
N GLU A 71 -11.76 -1.91 -1.60
CA GLU A 71 -10.33 -1.71 -1.34
C GLU A 71 -9.70 -0.61 -2.20
N MET A 72 -10.14 -0.46 -3.46
CA MET A 72 -9.67 0.63 -4.33
C MET A 72 -10.14 1.99 -3.83
N GLU A 73 -11.39 2.11 -3.39
CA GLU A 73 -11.95 3.35 -2.84
C GLU A 73 -11.21 3.78 -1.57
N LEU A 74 -10.91 2.84 -0.67
CA LEU A 74 -10.12 3.14 0.54
C LEU A 74 -8.74 3.72 0.21
N VAL A 75 -8.04 3.14 -0.78
CA VAL A 75 -6.73 3.64 -1.23
C VAL A 75 -6.88 5.00 -1.93
N ALA A 76 -7.89 5.17 -2.78
CA ALA A 76 -8.15 6.43 -3.48
C ALA A 76 -8.44 7.58 -2.50
N ASN A 77 -9.22 7.30 -1.45
CA ASN A 77 -9.50 8.27 -0.39
C ASN A 77 -8.24 8.66 0.38
N ALA A 78 -7.36 7.70 0.68
CA ALA A 78 -6.08 7.95 1.33
C ALA A 78 -5.14 8.79 0.44
N GLU A 79 -5.08 8.49 -0.86
CA GLU A 79 -4.31 9.26 -1.83
C GLU A 79 -4.83 10.70 -1.95
N ALA A 80 -6.16 10.89 -2.05
CA ALA A 80 -6.77 12.20 -2.10
C ALA A 80 -6.50 13.01 -0.81
N ALA A 81 -6.53 12.36 0.36
CA ALA A 81 -6.16 13.00 1.62
C ALA A 81 -4.69 13.41 1.65
N TYR A 82 -3.78 12.56 1.18
CA TYR A 82 -2.36 12.85 1.07
C TYR A 82 -2.09 14.00 0.09
N ALA A 83 -2.75 14.02 -1.07
CA ALA A 83 -2.64 15.09 -2.06
C ALA A 83 -3.05 16.45 -1.48
N ARG A 84 -4.19 16.51 -0.78
CA ARG A 84 -4.63 17.74 -0.09
C ARG A 84 -3.63 18.18 0.98
N MET A 85 -3.09 17.24 1.75
CA MET A 85 -2.07 17.54 2.77
C MET A 85 -0.80 18.10 2.14
N ALA A 86 -0.33 17.51 1.03
CA ALA A 86 0.84 17.95 0.30
C ALA A 86 0.64 19.32 -0.37
N GLU A 87 -0.54 19.59 -0.91
CA GLU A 87 -0.89 20.89 -1.51
C GLU A 87 -1.01 22.00 -0.46
N ALA A 88 -1.58 21.68 0.70
CA ALA A 88 -1.67 22.61 1.82
C ALA A 88 -0.31 22.89 2.50
N TRP A 89 0.73 22.11 2.17
CA TRP A 89 2.04 22.25 2.78
C TRP A 89 2.70 23.59 2.42
N ARG A 90 3.18 24.31 3.43
CA ARG A 90 3.92 25.57 3.30
C ARG A 90 5.19 25.51 4.13
N GLU A 91 6.29 26.00 3.58
CA GLU A 91 7.58 26.06 4.27
C GLU A 91 7.52 26.87 5.58
N LYS A 92 6.68 27.91 5.62
CA LYS A 92 6.38 28.68 6.82
C LYS A 92 4.86 28.73 7.05
N PRO A 93 4.30 27.84 7.88
CA PRO A 93 2.88 27.89 8.20
C PRO A 93 2.55 29.19 8.96
N PRO A 94 1.36 29.78 8.72
CA PRO A 94 0.93 30.95 9.48
C PRO A 94 0.80 30.59 10.96
N LYS A 95 1.20 31.51 11.85
CA LYS A 95 1.03 31.31 13.30
C LYS A 95 -0.47 31.11 13.59
N PRO A 96 -0.86 30.06 14.33
CA PRO A 96 -2.26 29.90 14.74
C PRO A 96 -2.68 31.14 15.51
N LYS A 97 -3.84 31.72 15.16
CA LYS A 97 -4.43 32.81 15.94
C LYS A 97 -5.01 32.18 17.21
N GLU A 98 -4.43 32.50 18.35
CA GLU A 98 -5.03 32.20 19.65
C GLU A 98 -6.38 32.94 19.73
N THR A 99 -7.45 32.17 19.96
CA THR A 99 -8.81 32.65 20.22
C THR A 99 -9.14 32.47 21.68
#